data_AF-A0A4Y8DI40-F1
#
_entry.id   AF-A0A4Y8DI40-F1
#
_cell.length_a   1.000
_cell.length_b   1.000
_cell.length_c   1.000
_cell.angle_alpha   90.00
_cell.angle_beta   90.00
_cell.angle_gamma   90.00
#
_symmetry.space_group_name_H-M   'P 1'
#
loop_
_entity.id
_entity.type
_entity.pdbx_description
1 polymer ?
#
loop_
_entity_poly.entity_id
_entity_poly.type
_entity_poly.pdbx_seq_one_letter_code
_entity_poly.pdbx_strand_id
1 'polypeptide(L)'
;MTFACKKCKKAFRKDFADETDDGDEYCPHCDNHYVIDAIEPKPMLKFEGEDIRKDSRMIKDDRLQGKEQRTIFDVEEAPNKLG
;
A
#
# COMPACT_ATOMS: atom_id res chain seq x y z
N MET A 1 5.38 4.57 32.80
CA MET A 1 4.65 5.36 31.78
C MET A 1 3.14 5.31 32.04
N THR A 2 2.39 6.33 31.64
CA THR A 2 0.93 6.41 31.86
C THR A 2 0.21 6.37 30.52
N PHE A 3 -0.73 5.44 30.33
CA PHE A 3 -1.50 5.25 29.10
C PHE A 3 -2.99 5.36 29.36
N ALA A 4 -3.75 5.62 28.29
CA ALA A 4 -5.20 5.55 28.29
C ALA A 4 -5.66 4.48 27.29
N CYS A 5 -6.48 3.54 27.75
CA CYS A 5 -6.99 2.49 26.88
C CYS A 5 -8.10 2.99 25.96
N LYS A 6 -8.02 2.68 24.65
CA LYS A 6 -9.03 3.07 23.65
C LYS A 6 -10.41 2.43 23.90
N LYS A 7 -10.44 1.18 24.37
CA LYS A 7 -11.68 0.41 24.57
C LYS A 7 -12.43 0.82 25.83
N CYS A 8 -11.76 0.85 26.99
CA CYS A 8 -12.40 1.14 28.28
C CYS A 8 -12.24 2.59 28.77
N LYS A 9 -11.44 3.42 28.09
CA LYS A 9 -11.15 4.83 28.45
C LYS A 9 -10.55 5.03 29.85
N LYS A 10 -10.13 3.96 30.53
CA LYS A 10 -9.44 4.05 31.82
C LYS A 10 -7.96 4.35 31.60
N ALA A 11 -7.44 5.25 32.42
CA ALA A 11 -6.00 5.49 32.50
C ALA A 11 -5.36 4.40 33.36
N PHE A 12 -4.22 3.86 32.90
CA PHE A 12 -3.43 2.89 33.64
C PHE A 12 -1.96 3.26 33.56
N ARG A 13 -1.19 2.83 34.56
CA ARG A 13 0.25 3.04 34.63
C ARG A 13 0.95 1.72 34.32
N LYS A 14 1.90 1.75 33.39
CA LYS A 14 2.74 0.62 33.01
C LYS A 14 4.20 1.02 33.09
N ASP A 15 5.00 0.29 33.85
CA ASP A 15 6.43 0.54 33.96
C ASP A 15 7.18 -0.40 33.00
N PHE A 16 7.86 0.17 31.99
CA PHE A 16 8.66 -0.58 30.99
C PHE A 16 10.12 -0.73 31.43
N ALA A 17 10.36 -0.79 32.74
CA ALA A 17 11.73 -0.85 33.26
C ALA A 17 12.35 -2.24 33.10
N ASP A 18 11.52 -3.28 33.03
CA ASP A 18 11.93 -4.68 32.95
C ASP A 18 11.46 -5.31 31.61
N GLU A 19 12.03 -6.46 31.25
CA GLU A 19 11.70 -7.24 30.05
C GLU A 19 10.18 -7.35 29.89
N THR A 20 9.65 -6.77 28.80
CA THR A 20 8.23 -6.79 28.51
C THR A 20 7.79 -8.21 28.16
N ASP A 21 7.10 -8.86 29.09
CA ASP A 21 6.44 -10.17 28.89
C ASP A 21 5.20 -10.05 27.99
N ASP A 22 4.78 -11.15 27.35
CA ASP A 22 3.60 -11.19 26.45
C ASP A 22 2.28 -10.77 27.15
N GLY A 23 2.21 -10.89 28.48
CA GLY A 23 1.07 -10.43 29.29
C GLY A 23 0.97 -8.91 29.39
N ASP A 24 2.06 -8.20 29.09
CA ASP A 24 2.17 -6.77 29.23
C ASP A 24 1.59 -6.00 28.04
N GLU A 25 1.24 -6.69 26.96
CA GLU A 25 0.70 -6.08 25.75
C GLU A 25 -0.78 -5.68 25.88
N TYR A 26 -1.44 -6.09 26.95
CA TYR A 26 -2.88 -5.92 27.17
C TYR A 26 -3.19 -4.90 28.25
N CYS A 27 -4.31 -4.18 28.06
CA CYS A 27 -4.84 -3.31 29.09
C CYS A 27 -5.39 -4.13 30.27
N PRO A 28 -4.99 -3.86 31.53
CA PRO A 28 -5.39 -4.63 32.71
C PRO A 28 -6.88 -4.54 33.08
N HIS A 29 -7.67 -3.77 32.32
CA HIS A 29 -9.08 -3.53 32.61
C HIS A 29 -10.05 -4.14 31.61
N CYS A 30 -9.62 -4.49 30.40
CA CYS A 30 -10.53 -4.93 29.33
C CYS A 30 -9.88 -5.76 28.23
N ASP A 31 -8.65 -6.23 28.47
CA ASP A 31 -7.83 -7.06 27.58
C ASP A 31 -7.68 -6.47 26.18
N ASN A 32 -7.59 -5.15 26.09
CA ASN A 32 -7.28 -4.49 24.82
C ASN A 32 -5.77 -4.54 24.59
N HIS A 33 -5.34 -5.25 23.55
CA HIS A 33 -3.97 -5.20 23.04
C HIS A 33 -3.65 -3.77 22.59
N TYR A 34 -2.61 -3.16 23.18
CA TYR A 34 -2.27 -1.76 22.95
C TYR A 34 -0.91 -1.57 22.26
N VAL A 35 -0.15 -2.65 22.10
CA VAL A 35 1.06 -2.69 21.28
C VAL A 35 0.61 -2.81 19.83
N ILE A 36 1.02 -1.90 18.95
CA ILE A 36 0.62 -1.93 17.54
C ILE A 36 1.89 -2.07 16.72
N ASP A 37 1.86 -2.97 15.74
CA ASP A 37 2.97 -3.16 14.81
C ASP A 37 3.30 -1.87 14.07
N ALA A 38 4.60 -1.62 13.89
CA ALA A 38 5.06 -0.48 13.12
C ALA A 38 4.60 -0.61 11.66
N ILE A 39 3.92 0.42 11.16
CA ILE A 39 3.51 0.47 9.75
C ILE A 39 4.75 0.78 8.91
N GLU A 40 5.21 -0.19 8.12
CA GLU A 40 6.30 0.02 7.17
C GLU A 40 5.81 0.77 5.91
N PRO A 41 6.60 1.74 5.39
CA PRO A 41 6.27 2.41 4.14
C PRO A 41 6.39 1.42 2.98
N LYS A 42 5.25 1.04 2.40
CA LYS A 42 5.24 0.22 1.19
C LYS A 42 5.66 1.06 -0.02
N PRO A 43 6.61 0.60 -0.86
CA PRO A 43 6.96 1.32 -2.07
C PRO A 43 5.73 1.38 -2.98
N MET A 44 5.19 2.59 -3.18
CA MET A 44 4.07 2.84 -4.08
C MET A 44 4.58 3.62 -5.29
N LEU A 45 4.42 3.03 -6.48
CA LEU A 45 4.66 3.74 -7.74
C LEU A 45 3.48 4.69 -7.98
N LYS A 46 3.68 5.99 -7.74
CA LYS A 46 2.70 7.03 -8.06
C LYS A 46 3.04 7.60 -9.44
N PHE A 47 2.05 7.66 -10.32
CA PHE A 47 2.17 8.37 -11.59
C PHE A 47 1.58 9.77 -11.40
N GLU A 48 2.37 10.81 -11.68
CA GLU A 48 1.88 12.18 -11.75
C GLU A 48 1.25 12.39 -13.13
N GLY A 49 -0.08 12.49 -13.17
CA GLY A 49 -0.83 12.88 -14.36
C GLY A 49 -1.25 14.35 -14.29
N GLU A 50 -1.07 15.10 -15.37
CA GLU A 50 -1.69 16.42 -15.53
C GLU A 50 -3.23 16.28 -15.63
N ASP A 51 -3.97 17.39 -15.74
CA ASP A 51 -5.42 17.36 -15.92
C ASP A 51 -5.82 16.42 -17.07
N ILE A 52 -6.66 15.45 -16.74
CA ILE A 52 -7.26 14.44 -17.61
C ILE A 52 -7.87 15.05 -18.89
N ARG A 53 -8.39 16.27 -18.82
CA ARG A 53 -8.99 16.95 -19.98
C ARG A 53 -7.94 17.46 -20.98
N LYS A 54 -6.72 17.70 -20.52
CA LYS A 54 -5.61 18.20 -21.33
C LYS A 54 -4.73 17.06 -21.84
N ASP A 55 -4.57 16.00 -21.05
CA ASP A 55 -3.81 14.82 -21.44
C ASP A 55 -4.52 13.51 -21.06
N SER A 56 -5.14 12.88 -22.06
CA SER A 56 -5.87 11.61 -21.91
C SER A 56 -4.99 10.37 -22.08
N ARG A 57 -3.67 10.52 -22.27
CA ARG A 57 -2.76 9.39 -22.56
C ARG A 57 -2.69 8.35 -21.45
N MET A 58 -2.97 8.75 -20.20
CA MET A 58 -2.94 7.86 -19.03
C MET A 58 -4.27 7.15 -18.78
N ILE A 59 -5.29 7.39 -19.61
CA ILE A 59 -6.61 6.77 -19.49
C ILE A 59 -6.76 5.73 -20.59
N LYS A 60 -7.12 4.52 -20.19
CA LYS A 60 -7.49 3.45 -21.11
C LYS A 60 -8.96 3.64 -21.53
N ASP A 61 -9.20 3.81 -22.82
CA ASP A 61 -10.55 3.77 -23.40
C ASP A 61 -10.82 2.36 -23.95
N ASP A 62 -11.75 1.65 -23.33
CA ASP A 62 -12.07 0.26 -23.69
C ASP A 62 -12.85 0.13 -25.02
N ARG A 63 -13.28 1.24 -25.63
CA ARG A 63 -13.96 1.22 -26.95
C ARG A 63 -12.98 1.16 -28.11
N LEU A 64 -11.73 1.56 -27.88
CA LEU A 64 -10.69 1.52 -28.90
C LEU A 64 -10.09 0.12 -28.95
N GLN A 65 -10.10 -0.50 -30.13
CA GLN A 65 -9.43 -1.77 -30.34
C GLN A 65 -7.93 -1.56 -30.11
N GLY A 66 -7.41 -2.14 -29.01
CA GLY A 66 -5.98 -2.10 -28.71
C GLY A 66 -5.20 -2.75 -29.83
N LYS A 67 -4.06 -2.15 -30.20
CA LYS A 67 -3.14 -2.78 -31.15
C LYS A 67 -2.62 -4.07 -30.53
N GLU A 68 -2.62 -5.14 -31.32
CA GLU A 68 -2.08 -6.43 -30.91
C GLU A 68 -0.59 -6.28 -30.51
N GLN A 69 -0.18 -7.04 -29.49
CA GLN A 69 1.19 -7.05 -29.00
C GLN A 69 2.09 -7.58 -30.12
N ARG A 70 2.82 -6.69 -30.79
CA ARG A 70 3.74 -7.06 -31.87
C ARG A 70 4.91 -7.84 -31.28
N THR A 71 5.13 -9.05 -31.80
CA THR A 71 6.33 -9.84 -31.49
C THR A 71 7.36 -9.66 -32.59
N ILE A 72 8.61 -10.07 -32.35
CA ILE A 72 9.70 -9.99 -33.34
C ILE A 72 9.36 -10.80 -34.62
N PHE A 73 8.41 -11.73 -34.54
CA PHE A 73 8.00 -12.63 -35.62
C PHE A 73 6.77 -12.15 -36.40
N ASP A 74 6.41 -10.88 -36.30
CA ASP A 74 5.24 -10.33 -36.99
C ASP A 74 5.40 -10.40 -38.52
N VAL A 75 4.64 -11.29 -39.16
CA VAL A 75 4.80 -11.70 -40.57
C VAL A 75 4.46 -10.56 -41.53
N GLU A 76 3.63 -9.60 -41.10
CA GLU A 76 3.20 -8.47 -41.93
C GLU A 76 4.30 -7.43 -42.19
N GLU A 77 5.24 -7.24 -41.25
CA GLU A 77 6.33 -6.25 -41.34
C GLU A 77 7.69 -6.87 -41.72
N ALA A 78 7.80 -8.19 -41.75
CA ALA A 78 9.02 -8.93 -42.10
C ALA A 78 9.71 -8.49 -43.41
N PRO A 79 9.01 -8.20 -44.53
CA PRO A 79 9.68 -7.85 -45.78
C PRO A 79 10.30 -6.44 -45.77
N ASN A 80 9.93 -5.56 -44.84
CA ASN A 80 10.41 -4.17 -44.81
C ASN A 80 11.52 -3.91 -43.78
N LYS A 81 11.89 -4.92 -42.97
CA LYS A 81 12.93 -4.79 -41.92
C LYS A 81 14.29 -5.40 -42.28
N LEU A 82 14.34 -6.20 -43.35
CA LEU A 82 15.59 -6.76 -43.89
C LEU A 82 15.98 -5.96 -45.14
N GLY A 83 16.44 -4.73 -44.89
CA GLY A 83 17.24 -3.95 -45.84
C GLY A 83 18.72 -4.18 -45.57
#